data_AF-A0A2T5JAG0-F1
#
_entry.id   AF-A0A2T5JAG0-F1
#
_cell.length_a   1.000
_cell.length_b   1.000
_cell.length_c   1.000
_cell.angle_alpha   90.00
_cell.angle_beta   90.00
_cell.angle_gamma   90.00
#
_symmetry.space_group_name_H-M   'P 1'
#
loop_
_entity.id
_entity.type
_entity.pdbx_description
1 polymer ?
#
loop_
_entity_poly.entity_id
_entity_poly.type
_entity_poly.pdbx_seq_one_letter_code
_entity_poly.pdbx_strand_id
1 'polypeptide(L)' 'MYEHLVVEEENISTFTQKLDDAADEGFKVISSNSFYMRHDVNGRAIYETTYYALLVRSSDDNDEEDDY' A
#
# COMPACT_ATOMS: atom_id res chain seq x y z
N MET A 1 -8.99 15.20 9.71
CA MET A 1 -9.01 15.30 8.23
C MET A 1 -8.25 14.09 7.69
N TYR A 2 -8.90 13.12 7.07
CA TYR A 2 -8.21 11.89 6.68
C TYR A 2 -7.27 12.11 5.49
N GLU A 3 -6.01 11.74 5.65
CA GLU A 3 -5.05 11.69 4.56
C GLU A 3 -5.13 10.30 3.92
N HIS A 4 -5.30 10.27 2.60
CA HIS A 4 -5.39 9.06 1.81
C HIS A 4 -4.24 9.00 0.81
N LEU A 5 -3.38 7.99 0.93
CA LEU A 5 -2.31 7.71 -0.02
C LEU A 5 -2.56 6.36 -0.70
N VAL A 6 -2.40 6.32 -2.03
CA VAL A 6 -2.50 5.10 -2.83
C VAL A 6 -1.10 4.70 -3.27
N VAL A 7 -0.70 3.48 -2.95
CA VAL A 7 0.57 2.88 -3.41
C VAL A 7 0.25 1.86 -4.48
N GLU A 8 0.88 1.97 -5.65
CA GLU A 8 0.79 1.02 -6.76
C GLU A 8 2.21 0.54 -7.13
N GLU A 9 2.45 -0.76 -7.09
CA GLU A 9 3.77 -1.35 -7.34
C GLU A 9 3.66 -2.70 -8.06
N GLU A 10 4.63 -3.01 -8.91
CA GLU A 10 4.76 -4.31 -9.60
C GLU A 10 5.70 -5.27 -8.84
N ASN A 11 6.60 -4.72 -8.02
CA ASN A 11 7.57 -5.48 -7.23
C ASN A 11 7.08 -5.65 -5.78
N ILE A 12 6.85 -6.90 -5.37
CA ILE A 12 6.33 -7.22 -4.03
C ILE A 12 7.27 -6.79 -2.90
N SER A 13 8.59 -6.87 -3.09
CA SER A 13 9.56 -6.51 -2.05
C SER A 13 9.52 -5.00 -1.79
N THR A 14 9.52 -4.20 -2.87
CA THR A 14 9.38 -2.74 -2.78
C THR A 14 8.04 -2.34 -2.20
N PHE A 15 6.96 -3.01 -2.63
CA PHE A 15 5.61 -2.76 -2.11
C PHE A 15 5.54 -3.01 -0.60
N THR A 16 6.07 -4.16 -0.14
CA THR A 16 6.03 -4.53 1.28
C THR A 16 6.85 -3.56 2.13
N GLN A 17 8.04 -3.16 1.67
CA GLN A 17 8.85 -2.17 2.37
C GLN A 17 8.11 -0.83 2.54
N LYS A 18 7.42 -0.35 1.49
CA LYS A 18 6.60 0.88 1.59
C LYS A 18 5.43 0.75 2.56
N LEU A 19 4.87 -0.45 2.72
CA LEU A 19 3.81 -0.69 3.70
C LEU A 19 4.36 -0.68 5.13
N ASP A 20 5.53 -1.26 5.34
CA ASP A 20 6.21 -1.25 6.64
C ASP A 20 6.56 0.19 7.05
N ASP A 21 7.16 0.96 6.12
CA ASP A 21 7.47 2.39 6.35
C ASP A 21 6.20 3.20 6.67
N ALA A 22 5.09 2.97 5.95
CA ALA A 22 3.82 3.65 6.22
C ALA A 22 3.19 3.25 7.57
N ALA A 23 3.32 1.98 7.97
CA ALA A 23 2.87 1.53 9.28
C ALA A 23 3.68 2.18 10.41
N ASP A 24 5.00 2.31 10.23
CA ASP A 24 5.90 2.99 11.17
C ASP A 24 5.59 4.50 11.28
N GLU A 25 5.12 5.12 10.19
CA GLU A 25 4.62 6.50 10.16
C GLU A 25 3.21 6.69 10.76
N GLY A 26 2.60 5.60 11.28
CA GLY A 26 1.30 5.63 11.93
C GLY A 26 0.11 5.54 10.97
N PHE A 27 0.32 5.15 9.71
CA PHE A 27 -0.79 4.87 8.80
C PHE A 27 -1.40 3.49 9.08
N LYS A 28 -2.73 3.43 9.09
CA LYS A 28 -3.46 2.17 8.94
C LYS A 28 -3.38 1.73 7.47
N VAL A 29 -2.89 0.52 7.25
CA VAL A 29 -2.68 -0.06 5.92
C VAL A 29 -3.82 -1.01 5.55
N ILE A 30 -4.39 -0.85 4.35
CA ILE A 30 -5.27 -1.85 3.72
C ILE A 30 -4.67 -2.20 2.35
N SER A 31 -4.09 -3.38 2.22
CA SER A 31 -3.46 -3.86 0.98
C SER A 31 -4.32 -4.89 0.26
N SER A 32 -4.18 -4.96 -1.05
CA SER A 32 -4.76 -5.98 -1.91
C SER A 32 -3.97 -6.07 -3.21
N ASN A 33 -4.17 -7.13 -3.98
CA ASN A 33 -3.45 -7.36 -5.22
C ASN A 33 -4.39 -7.85 -6.32
N SER A 34 -4.01 -7.58 -7.57
CA SER A 34 -4.62 -8.15 -8.75
C SER A 34 -3.61 -9.01 -9.49
N PHE A 35 -4.08 -10.15 -10.02
CA PHE A 35 -3.26 -11.07 -10.79
C PHE A 35 -3.91 -11.28 -12.15
N TYR A 36 -3.14 -11.07 -13.21
CA TYR A 36 -3.57 -11.27 -14.58
C TYR A 36 -2.60 -12.19 -15.33
N MET A 37 -3.16 -13.07 -16.15
CA MET A 37 -2.40 -13.97 -16.99
C MET A 37 -2.84 -13.79 -18.44
N ARG A 38 -1.88 -13.59 -19.34
CA ARG A 38 -2.11 -13.57 -20.79
C ARG A 38 -1.05 -14.39 -21.52
N HIS A 39 -1.33 -14.72 -22.78
CA HIS A 39 -0.32 -15.28 -23.68
C HIS A 39 0.21 -14.17 -24.60
N ASP A 40 1.52 -14.16 -24.84
CA ASP A 40 2.14 -13.30 -25.86
C ASP A 40 1.86 -13.83 -27.28
N VAL A 41 2.32 -13.10 -28.30
CA VAL A 41 2.17 -13.49 -29.72
C VAL A 41 2.90 -14.79 -30.09
N ASN A 42 3.82 -15.25 -29.22
CA ASN A 42 4.59 -16.49 -29.38
C ASN A 42 4.02 -17.64 -28.53
N GLY A 43 2.88 -17.45 -27.86
CA GLY A 43 2.26 -18.44 -26.98
C GLY A 43 2.93 -18.59 -25.62
N ARG A 44 3.80 -17.66 -25.20
CA ARG A 44 4.40 -17.65 -23.86
C ARG A 44 3.42 -17.05 -22.86
N ALA A 45 3.27 -17.70 -21.71
CA ALA A 45 2.50 -17.14 -20.61
C ALA A 45 3.25 -15.95 -20.00
N ILE A 46 2.56 -14.81 -19.93
CA ILE A 46 2.95 -13.61 -19.21
C ILE A 46 2.07 -13.52 -17.97
N TYR A 47 2.71 -13.37 -16.82
CA TYR A 47 2.06 -13.16 -15.53
C TYR A 47 2.31 -11.74 -15.09
N GLU A 48 1.24 -11.00 -14.83
CA GLU A 48 1.28 -9.62 -14.34
C GLU A 48 0.60 -9.61 -12.98
N THR A 49 1.28 -9.03 -11.99
CA THR A 49 0.72 -8.82 -10.65
C THR A 49 0.88 -7.36 -10.29
N THR A 50 -0.22 -6.73 -9.91
CA THR A 50 -0.23 -5.35 -9.45
C THR A 50 -0.64 -5.34 -7.99
N TYR A 51 0.18 -4.71 -7.15
CA TYR A 51 -0.08 -4.55 -5.73
C TYR A 51 -0.61 -3.14 -5.48
N TYR A 52 -1.67 -3.04 -4.69
CA TYR A 52 -2.26 -1.76 -4.32
C TYR A 52 -2.51 -1.68 -2.81
N ALA A 53 -2.29 -0.49 -2.24
CA ALA A 53 -2.61 -0.23 -0.84
C ALA A 53 -3.31 1.12 -0.66
N LEU A 54 -4.28 1.14 0.25
CA LEU A 54 -4.86 2.35 0.81
C LEU A 54 -4.22 2.59 2.18
N LEU A 55 -3.63 3.76 2.35
CA LEU A 55 -3.08 4.22 3.61
C LEU A 55 -4.02 5.26 4.22
N VAL A 56 -4.36 5.08 5.49
CA VAL A 56 -5.29 5.95 6.22
C VAL A 56 -4.66 6.34 7.55
N ARG A 57 -4.49 7.64 7.78
CA ARG A 57 -4.05 8.17 9.08
C ARG A 57 -5.14 9.04 9.68
N SER A 58 -5.44 8.81 10.96
CA SER A 58 -6.31 9.73 11.72
C SER A 58 -5.49 10.93 12.18
N SER A 59 -6.06 12.13 12.14
CA SER A 59 -5.39 13.35 12.63
C SER A 59 -5.53 13.55 14.14
N ASP A 60 -6.12 12.61 14.86
CA ASP A 60 -6.64 12.81 16.21
C ASP A 60 -5.62 12.57 17.35
N ASP A 61 -4.34 12.35 17.05
CA ASP A 61 -3.29 12.15 18.07
C ASP A 61 -2.64 13.47 18.55
N ASN A 62 -3.36 14.60 18.46
CA ASN A 62 -2.83 15.92 18.81
C ASN A 62 -3.66 16.67 19.87
N ASP A 63 -4.29 15.95 20.79
CA ASP A 63 -4.90 16.53 21.99
C ASP A 63 -4.81 15.52 23.13
N GLU A 64 -3.69 15.49 23.88
CA GLU A 64 -3.61 15.13 25.32
C GLU A 64 -2.14 15.01 25.80
N GLU A 65 -1.36 16.10 25.71
CA GLU A 65 -0.23 16.33 26.63
C GLU A 65 -0.14 17.83 26.96
N ASP A 66 -1.11 18.31 27.73
CA ASP A 66 -0.99 19.56 28.50
C ASP A 66 -1.95 19.43 29.70
N ASP A 67 -1.49 18.78 30.76
CA ASP A 67 -1.82 19.11 32.16
C ASP A 67 -1.11 18.11 33.10
N TYR A 68 -0.05 18.58 33.79
CA TYR A 68 0.19 18.53 35.25
C TYR A 68 1.65 18.81 35.61
#